data_AF-A0A7Y5GRW1-F1
#
_entry.id   AF-A0A7Y5GRW1-F1
#
_cell.length_a   1.000
_cell.length_b   1.000
_cell.length_c   1.000
_cell.angle_alpha   90.00
_cell.angle_beta   90.00
_cell.angle_gamma   90.00
#
_symmetry.space_group_name_H-M   'P 1'
#
loop_
_entity.id
_entity.type
_entity.pdbx_description
1 polymer ?
#
loop_
_entity_poly.entity_id
_entity_poly.type
_entity_poly.pdbx_seq_one_letter_code
_entity_poly.pdbx_strand_id
1 'polypeptide(L)'
;MIKSDKVYLDHIVHCINKIENFTLNMTKEDFLSNIVIQDATMRNFEVIGEATKKLSKGFREANKEVPWIEIAGMRDKLIHDYIDVDLEIIWMTIQQDIPELKKSLLNLLK
;
A
#
# COMPACT_ATOMS: atom_id res chain seq x y z
N MET A 1 -21.31 -3.35 -10.32
CA MET A 1 -20.84 -4.75 -10.19
C MET A 1 -19.83 -4.82 -9.06
N ILE A 2 -20.02 -5.75 -8.12
CA ILE A 2 -19.01 -6.07 -7.10
C ILE A 2 -17.96 -6.95 -7.78
N LYS A 3 -16.68 -6.55 -7.70
CA LYS A 3 -15.55 -7.34 -8.21
C LYS A 3 -15.21 -8.45 -7.20
N SER A 4 -14.58 -9.53 -7.65
CA SER A 4 -14.11 -10.60 -6.76
C SER A 4 -12.91 -10.13 -5.92
N ASP A 5 -12.68 -10.78 -4.79
CA ASP A 5 -11.55 -10.50 -3.90
C ASP A 5 -10.20 -10.57 -4.64
N LYS A 6 -10.05 -11.55 -5.55
CA LYS A 6 -8.88 -11.69 -6.40
C LYS A 6 -8.56 -10.42 -7.19
N VAL A 7 -9.57 -9.75 -7.76
CA VAL A 7 -9.34 -8.53 -8.54
C VAL A 7 -8.84 -7.39 -7.67
N TYR A 8 -9.32 -7.27 -6.43
CA TYR A 8 -8.81 -6.27 -5.49
C TYR A 8 -7.40 -6.62 -5.02
N LEU A 9 -7.12 -7.90 -4.77
CA LEU A 9 -5.80 -8.39 -4.37
C LEU A 9 -4.75 -8.15 -5.46
N ASP A 10 -5.06 -8.50 -6.71
CA ASP A 10 -4.22 -8.22 -7.88
C ASP A 10 -3.95 -6.70 -8.01
N HIS A 11 -4.96 -5.88 -7.75
CA HIS A 11 -4.82 -4.43 -7.81
C HIS A 11 -3.92 -3.86 -6.70
N ILE A 12 -3.99 -4.42 -5.48
CA ILE A 12 -3.08 -4.06 -4.38
C ILE A 12 -1.65 -4.40 -4.78
N VAL A 13 -1.40 -5.61 -5.28
CA VAL A 13 -0.07 -6.04 -5.74
C VAL A 13 0.45 -5.14 -6.87
N HIS A 14 -0.41 -4.75 -7.81
CA HIS A 14 -0.05 -3.81 -8.87
C HIS A 14 0.38 -2.43 -8.34
N CYS A 15 -0.32 -1.90 -7.34
CA CYS A 15 0.05 -0.63 -6.72
C CYS A 15 1.36 -0.73 -5.94
N ILE A 16 1.59 -1.85 -5.25
CA ILE A 16 2.87 -2.14 -4.59
C ILE A 16 4.01 -2.14 -5.62
N ASN A 17 3.85 -2.84 -6.74
CA ASN A 17 4.86 -2.88 -7.80
C ASN A 17 5.19 -1.47 -8.33
N LYS A 18 4.19 -0.59 -8.44
CA LYS A 18 4.42 0.81 -8.85
C LYS A 18 5.27 1.55 -7.83
N ILE A 19 4.93 1.46 -6.54
CA ILE A 19 5.70 2.09 -5.45
C ILE A 19 7.16 1.64 -5.51
N GLU A 20 7.40 0.32 -5.54
CA GLU A 20 8.76 -0.23 -5.62
C GLU A 20 9.52 0.26 -6.86
N ASN A 21 8.86 0.32 -8.02
CA ASN A 21 9.49 0.80 -9.26
C ASN A 21 9.82 2.29 -9.21
N PHE A 22 8.95 3.12 -8.62
CA PHE A 22 9.19 4.55 -8.48
C PHE A 22 10.37 4.83 -7.57
N THR A 23 10.55 4.03 -6.53
CA THR A 23 11.60 4.20 -5.51
C THR A 23 12.82 3.31 -5.74
N LEU A 24 12.90 2.63 -6.89
CA LEU A 24 13.99 1.71 -7.19
C LEU A 24 15.31 2.45 -7.23
N ASN A 25 16.30 1.98 -6.45
CA ASN A 25 17.63 2.57 -6.31
C ASN A 25 17.64 4.04 -5.82
N MET A 26 16.56 4.52 -5.21
CA MET A 26 16.53 5.84 -4.58
C MET A 26 17.07 5.77 -3.15
N THR A 27 17.77 6.81 -2.73
CA THR A 27 18.06 7.07 -1.32
C THR A 27 16.87 7.76 -0.65
N LYS A 28 16.91 7.86 0.69
CA LYS A 28 15.91 8.63 1.44
C LYS A 28 15.90 10.09 0.98
N GLU A 29 17.08 10.67 0.78
CA GLU A 29 17.27 12.05 0.37
C GLU A 29 16.72 12.30 -1.05
N ASP A 30 16.91 11.36 -1.97
CA ASP A 30 16.30 11.42 -3.30
C ASP A 30 14.77 11.42 -3.22
N PHE A 31 14.20 10.60 -2.33
CA PHE A 31 12.74 10.54 -2.13
C PHE A 31 12.21 11.84 -1.52
N LEU A 32 12.83 12.34 -0.45
CA LEU A 32 12.42 13.56 0.26
C LEU A 32 12.54 14.83 -0.60
N SER A 33 13.40 14.84 -1.62
CA SER A 33 13.55 15.97 -2.55
C SER A 33 12.66 15.90 -3.80
N ASN A 34 11.93 14.79 -4.01
CA ASN A 34 11.16 14.56 -5.24
C ASN A 34 9.64 14.49 -4.99
N ILE A 35 8.98 15.64 -5.06
CA ILE A 35 7.53 15.77 -4.82
C ILE A 35 6.68 14.91 -5.75
N VAL A 36 7.09 14.72 -7.01
CA VAL A 36 6.33 13.91 -7.98
C VAL A 36 6.31 12.45 -7.55
N ILE A 37 7.43 11.92 -7.07
CA ILE A 37 7.53 10.56 -6.56
C ILE A 37 6.78 10.41 -5.23
N GLN A 38 6.83 11.42 -4.35
CA GLN A 38 6.05 11.44 -3.12
C GLN A 38 4.56 11.35 -3.42
N ASP A 39 4.04 12.23 -4.27
CA ASP A 39 2.62 12.27 -4.64
C ASP A 39 2.17 10.98 -5.34
N ALA A 40 2.99 10.48 -6.29
CA ALA A 40 2.73 9.21 -6.96
C ALA A 40 2.68 8.04 -5.96
N THR A 41 3.57 8.05 -4.96
CA THR A 41 3.63 7.01 -3.93
C THR A 41 2.45 7.07 -2.98
N MET A 42 2.14 8.25 -2.44
CA MET A 42 0.99 8.48 -1.56
C MET A 42 -0.31 8.06 -2.25
N ARG A 43 -0.48 8.41 -3.53
CA ARG A 43 -1.64 7.99 -4.31
C ARG A 43 -1.79 6.47 -4.38
N ASN A 44 -0.69 5.72 -4.53
CA ASN A 44 -0.77 4.26 -4.57
C ASN A 44 -1.07 3.66 -3.20
N PHE A 45 -0.58 4.26 -2.10
CA PHE A 45 -0.98 3.85 -0.74
C PHE A 45 -2.47 4.05 -0.46
N GLU A 46 -3.05 5.18 -0.88
CA GLU A 46 -4.50 5.40 -0.79
C GLU A 46 -5.30 4.31 -1.53
N VAL A 47 -4.86 3.98 -2.75
CA VAL A 47 -5.51 2.97 -3.59
C VAL A 47 -5.39 1.58 -2.96
N ILE A 48 -4.25 1.24 -2.37
CA ILE A 48 -4.03 0.00 -1.61
C ILE A 48 -5.02 -0.10 -0.44
N GLY A 49 -5.17 0.97 0.35
CA GLY A 49 -6.10 0.98 1.48
C GLY A 49 -7.57 0.90 1.04
N GLU A 50 -7.94 1.62 -0.03
CA GLU A 50 -9.30 1.53 -0.59
C GLU A 50 -9.61 0.12 -1.13
N ALA A 51 -8.69 -0.48 -1.88
CA ALA A 51 -8.85 -1.84 -2.39
C ALA A 51 -8.95 -2.86 -1.24
N THR A 52 -8.17 -2.68 -0.18
CA THR A 52 -8.24 -3.50 1.04
C THR A 52 -9.63 -3.40 1.70
N LYS A 53 -10.23 -2.21 1.77
CA LYS A 53 -11.60 -2.02 2.29
C LYS A 53 -12.68 -2.71 1.44
N LYS A 54 -12.41 -2.98 0.15
CA LYS A 54 -13.34 -3.70 -0.74
C LYS A 54 -13.24 -5.21 -0.66
N LEU A 55 -12.18 -5.76 -0.05
CA LEU A 55 -12.07 -7.19 0.21
C LEU A 55 -13.21 -7.65 1.13
N SER A 56 -13.81 -8.78 0.79
CA SER A 56 -14.90 -9.36 1.56
C SER A 56 -14.45 -9.64 3.00
N LYS A 57 -15.41 -9.56 3.93
CA LYS A 57 -15.15 -9.84 5.34
C LYS A 57 -14.62 -11.28 5.52
N GLY A 58 -15.24 -12.25 4.83
CA GLY A 58 -14.83 -13.66 4.89
C GLY A 58 -13.40 -13.87 4.40
N PHE A 59 -12.98 -13.19 3.33
CA PHE A 59 -11.59 -13.26 2.85
C PHE A 59 -10.59 -12.71 3.86
N ARG A 60 -10.87 -11.55 4.45
CA ARG A 60 -9.99 -10.96 5.47
C ARG A 60 -9.94 -11.81 6.75
N GLU A 61 -11.05 -12.42 7.15
CA GLU A 61 -11.12 -13.32 8.30
C GLU A 61 -10.42 -14.66 8.07
N ALA A 62 -10.32 -15.13 6.82
CA ALA A 62 -9.59 -16.34 6.48
C ALA A 62 -8.06 -16.13 6.46
N ASN A 63 -7.61 -14.89 6.25
CA ASN A 63 -6.19 -14.54 6.06
C ASN A 63 -5.74 -13.50 7.10
N LYS A 64 -5.87 -13.81 8.40
CA LYS A 64 -5.65 -12.85 9.51
C LYS A 64 -4.18 -12.48 9.76
N GLU A 65 -3.25 -13.21 9.17
CA GLU A 65 -1.83 -12.93 9.19
C GLU A 65 -1.47 -11.64 8.45
N VAL A 66 -2.31 -11.21 7.51
CA VAL A 66 -2.14 -9.93 6.83
C VAL A 66 -2.79 -8.81 7.66
N PRO A 67 -2.08 -7.69 7.92
CA PRO A 67 -2.55 -6.59 8.75
C PRO A 67 -3.57 -5.70 8.01
N TRP A 68 -4.75 -6.26 7.70
CA TRP A 68 -5.77 -5.59 6.87
C TRP A 68 -6.27 -4.27 7.44
N ILE A 69 -6.32 -4.15 8.78
CA ILE A 69 -6.81 -2.96 9.47
C ILE A 69 -5.82 -1.83 9.29
N GLU A 70 -4.53 -2.12 9.48
CA GLU A 70 -3.42 -1.17 9.33
C GLU A 70 -3.34 -0.68 7.88
N ILE A 71 -3.42 -1.59 6.91
CA ILE A 71 -3.41 -1.26 5.48
C ILE A 71 -4.58 -0.34 5.12
N ALA A 72 -5.79 -0.65 5.61
CA ALA A 72 -6.97 0.18 5.38
C ALA A 72 -6.87 1.54 6.09
N GLY A 73 -6.26 1.59 7.27
CA GLY A 73 -6.06 2.80 8.07
C GLY A 73 -5.03 3.76 7.46
N MET A 74 -4.03 3.24 6.73
CA MET A 74 -3.04 4.08 6.03
C MET A 74 -3.71 5.07 5.07
N ARG A 75 -4.72 4.62 4.31
CA ARG A 75 -5.53 5.50 3.44
C ARG A 75 -6.20 6.61 4.24
N ASP A 76 -6.76 6.31 5.40
CA ASP A 76 -7.49 7.30 6.19
C ASP A 76 -6.54 8.40 6.70
N LYS A 77 -5.33 8.02 7.15
CA LYS A 77 -4.29 8.97 7.51
C LYS A 77 -3.84 9.83 6.32
N LEU A 78 -3.61 9.21 5.16
CA LEU A 78 -3.14 9.92 3.95
C LEU A 78 -4.18 10.85 3.32
N ILE A 79 -5.47 10.65 3.55
CA ILE A 79 -6.53 11.51 2.99
C ILE A 79 -6.98 12.58 3.99
N HIS A 80 -7.00 12.28 5.29
CA HIS A 80 -7.52 13.18 6.32
C HIS A 80 -6.44 14.03 6.99
N ASP A 81 -5.23 13.47 7.18
CA ASP A 81 -4.12 14.11 7.90
C ASP A 81 -2.93 14.40 6.98
N TYR A 82 -3.19 14.56 5.66
CA TYR A 82 -2.16 14.64 4.61
C TYR A 82 -1.16 15.78 4.79
N ILE A 83 -1.55 16.86 5.49
CA ILE A 83 -0.67 18.00 5.80
C ILE A 83 0.44 17.59 6.78
N ASP A 84 0.14 16.68 7.70
CA ASP A 84 1.03 16.25 8.78
C ASP A 84 1.64 14.86 8.50
N VAL A 85 1.59 14.40 7.25
CA VAL A 85 2.20 13.12 6.86
C VAL A 85 3.70 13.21 6.96
N ASP A 86 4.26 12.43 7.88
CA ASP A 86 5.70 12.27 8.04
C ASP A 86 6.26 11.42 6.87
N LEU A 87 6.96 12.09 5.96
CA LEU A 87 7.59 11.46 4.80
C LEU A 87 8.72 10.48 5.17
N GLU A 88 9.32 10.60 6.36
CA GLU A 88 10.29 9.62 6.84
C GLU A 88 9.60 8.30 7.19
N ILE A 89 8.42 8.36 7.82
CA ILE A 89 7.60 7.17 8.07
C ILE A 89 7.18 6.53 6.75
N ILE A 90 6.76 7.33 5.76
CA ILE A 90 6.42 6.81 4.43
C ILE A 90 7.61 6.09 3.80
N TRP A 91 8.80 6.68 3.85
CA TRP A 91 10.01 6.04 3.35
C TRP A 91 10.31 4.72 4.07
N MET A 92 10.19 4.68 5.40
CA MET A 92 10.36 3.45 6.18
C MET A 92 9.36 2.37 5.76
N THR A 93 8.09 2.73 5.59
CA THR A 93 7.04 1.79 5.13
C THR A 93 7.35 1.23 3.74
N ILE A 94 7.87 2.05 2.82
CA ILE A 94 8.28 1.58 1.49
C ILE A 94 9.41 0.54 1.60
N GLN A 95 10.39 0.77 2.46
CA GLN A 95 11.58 -0.08 2.56
C GLN A 95 11.35 -1.34 3.40
N GLN A 96 10.45 -1.31 4.39
CA GLN A 96 10.30 -2.38 5.38
C GLN A 96 8.97 -3.12 5.24
N ASP A 97 7.85 -2.41 5.20
CA ASP A 97 6.51 -3.02 5.27
C ASP A 97 6.03 -3.50 3.90
N ILE A 98 6.27 -2.72 2.86
CA ILE A 98 5.79 -3.02 1.50
C ILE A 98 6.35 -4.35 0.95
N PRO A 99 7.66 -4.67 1.09
CA PRO A 99 8.18 -5.96 0.61
C PRO A 99 7.55 -7.16 1.30
N GLU A 100 7.36 -7.10 2.63
CA GLU A 100 6.74 -8.18 3.41
C GLU A 100 5.25 -8.31 3.11
N LEU A 101 4.54 -7.18 2.94
CA LEU A 101 3.16 -7.18 2.49
C LEU A 101 3.04 -7.85 1.12
N LYS A 102 3.85 -7.44 0.14
CA LYS A 102 3.85 -8.03 -1.21
C LYS A 102 4.00 -9.54 -1.17
N LYS A 103 4.98 -10.03 -0.41
CA LYS A 103 5.25 -11.46 -0.25
C LYS A 103 4.03 -12.20 0.31
N SER A 104 3.38 -11.62 1.31
CA SER A 104 2.16 -12.19 1.92
C SER A 104 1.02 -12.27 0.91
N LEU A 105 0.76 -11.19 0.17
CA LEU A 105 -0.33 -11.15 -0.84
C LEU A 105 -0.06 -12.09 -2.02
N LEU A 106 1.18 -12.23 -2.47
CA LEU A 106 1.54 -13.18 -3.53
C LEU A 106 1.33 -14.64 -3.11
N ASN A 107 1.43 -14.97 -1.82
CA ASN A 107 1.10 -16.31 -1.33
C ASN A 107 -0.40 -16.59 -1.38
N LEU A 108 -1.24 -15.56 -1.25
CA LEU A 108 -2.70 -15.66 -1.33
C LEU A 108 -3.22 -15.76 -2.78
N LEU A 109 -2.39 -15.44 -3.77
CA LEU A 109 -2.72 -15.50 -5.20
C LEU A 109 -2.35 -16.83 -5.88
N LYS A 110 -1.63 -17.71 -5.17
CA LYS A 110 -1.27 -19.06 -5.62
C LYS A 110 -2.49 -19.99 -5.57
#